data_AF-A0A2J4Z8U6-F1
#
_entry.id   AF-A0A2J4Z8U6-F1
#
_cell.length_a   1.000
_cell.length_b   1.000
_cell.length_c   1.000
_cell.angle_alpha   90.00
_cell.angle_beta   90.00
_cell.angle_gamma   90.00
#
_symmetry.space_group_name_H-M   'P 1'
#
loop_
_entity.id
_entity.type
_entity.pdbx_description
1 polymer ?
#
loop_
_entity_poly.entity_id
_entity_poly.type
_entity_poly.pdbx_seq_one_letter_code
_entity_poly.pdbx_strand_id
1 'polypeptide(L)'
;MIQNPVFKGFNPDPSICRRGDDYYVAVSSFEWFPGLPVYHSRDLKHWQLLTHVLTDDNNPDLKKLPSAKGIWAPSLTWCEEEKLFYVIYGVMNS
;
A
#
# COMPACT_ATOMS: atom_id res chain seq x y z
N MET A 1 16.02 16.70 8.15
CA MET A 1 15.34 17.22 6.95
C MET A 1 14.88 16.04 6.09
N ILE A 2 13.63 16.05 5.65
CA ILE A 2 13.07 15.06 4.70
C ILE A 2 13.48 15.46 3.28
N GLN A 3 13.81 14.49 2.42
CA GLN A 3 14.16 14.73 1.02
C GLN A 3 13.19 13.99 0.11
N ASN A 4 12.50 14.74 -0.74
CA ASN A 4 11.55 14.18 -1.69
C ASN A 4 12.19 13.75 -3.02
N PRO A 5 11.58 12.77 -3.72
CA PRO A 5 10.45 11.96 -3.24
C PRO A 5 10.92 10.91 -2.24
N VAL A 6 10.19 10.75 -1.13
CA VAL A 6 10.49 9.72 -0.11
C VAL A 6 10.27 8.30 -0.63
N PHE A 7 9.38 8.14 -1.62
CA PHE A 7 9.20 6.93 -2.41
C PHE A 7 9.57 7.23 -3.87
N LYS A 8 10.70 6.72 -4.34
CA LYS A 8 11.13 6.84 -5.75
C LYS A 8 10.47 5.76 -6.61
N GLY A 9 10.39 5.98 -7.93
CA GLY A 9 9.85 5.00 -8.87
C GLY A 9 8.33 4.87 -8.80
N PHE A 10 7.82 3.68 -9.11
CA PHE A 10 6.39 3.37 -9.14
C PHE A 10 5.83 3.16 -7.72
N ASN A 11 5.47 4.27 -7.07
CA ASN A 11 4.80 4.31 -5.77
C ASN A 11 3.68 5.35 -5.73
N PRO A 12 2.59 5.16 -6.51
CA PRO A 12 1.48 6.09 -6.59
C PRO A 12 0.49 5.95 -5.43
N ASP A 13 -0.39 6.94 -5.30
CA ASP A 13 -1.52 6.95 -4.36
C ASP A 13 -1.17 6.61 -2.90
N PRO A 14 -0.20 7.31 -2.27
CA PRO A 14 0.23 7.00 -0.91
C PRO A 14 -0.90 7.24 0.10
N SER A 15 -1.26 6.19 0.82
CA SER A 15 -2.19 6.24 1.96
C SER A 15 -1.44 6.01 3.26
N ILE A 16 -1.24 7.09 4.02
CA ILE A 16 -0.47 7.09 5.27
C ILE A 16 -1.36 6.85 6.50
N CYS A 17 -0.91 6.00 7.42
CA CYS A 17 -1.49 5.87 8.75
C CYS A 17 -0.40 5.81 9.83
N ARG A 18 -0.78 6.03 11.10
CA ARG A 18 0.11 5.97 12.26
C ARG A 18 -0.46 5.03 13.31
N ARG A 19 0.42 4.22 13.91
CA ARG A 19 0.16 3.41 15.12
C ARG A 19 1.26 3.69 16.13
N GLY A 20 0.95 4.39 17.22
CA GLY A 20 1.98 4.82 18.18
C GLY A 20 3.07 5.64 17.48
N ASP A 21 4.34 5.22 17.64
CA ASP A 21 5.50 5.90 17.03
C ASP A 21 5.86 5.39 15.63
N ASP A 22 5.06 4.46 15.08
CA ASP A 22 5.27 3.88 13.77
C ASP A 22 4.32 4.49 12.73
N TYR A 23 4.85 4.84 11.56
CA TYR A 23 4.13 5.31 10.38
C TYR A 23 4.15 4.24 9.30
N TYR A 24 3.03 4.08 8.60
CA TYR A 24 2.86 3.11 7.53
C TYR A 24 2.28 3.81 6.30
N VAL A 25 2.72 3.42 5.11
CA VAL A 25 2.17 3.93 3.84
C VAL A 25 1.86 2.76 2.93
N ALA A 26 0.59 2.61 2.54
CA ALA A 26 0.21 1.73 1.44
C ALA A 26 0.20 2.51 0.12
N VAL A 27 0.61 1.88 -0.98
CA VAL A 27 0.56 2.46 -2.34
C VAL A 27 -0.19 1.52 -3.30
N SER A 28 -0.73 2.06 -4.38
CA SER A 28 -1.37 1.24 -5.42
C SER A 28 -0.32 0.44 -6.21
N SER A 29 -0.71 -0.73 -6.70
CA SER A 29 0.17 -1.65 -7.45
C SER A 29 -0.37 -2.02 -8.83
N PHE A 30 -1.60 -1.64 -9.15
CA PHE A 30 -2.26 -1.96 -10.40
C PHE A 30 -2.22 -3.48 -10.67
N GLU A 31 -1.71 -3.92 -11.82
CA GLU A 31 -1.59 -5.32 -12.21
C GLU A 31 -0.42 -6.06 -11.53
N TRP A 32 0.46 -5.35 -10.81
CA TRP A 32 1.66 -5.95 -10.21
C TRP A 32 1.34 -6.74 -8.95
N PHE A 33 1.96 -7.91 -8.85
CA PHE A 33 1.84 -8.84 -7.73
C PHE A 33 3.23 -9.23 -7.17
N PRO A 34 3.42 -9.35 -5.83
CA PRO A 34 2.44 -9.14 -4.76
C PRO A 34 1.92 -7.70 -4.70
N GLY A 35 0.66 -7.53 -4.33
CA GLY A 35 -0.07 -6.26 -4.47
C GLY A 35 -0.13 -5.43 -3.19
N LEU A 36 -0.39 -4.12 -3.33
CA LEU A 36 -0.44 -3.15 -2.21
C LEU A 36 0.83 -3.15 -1.34
N PRO A 37 1.98 -2.67 -1.85
CA PRO A 37 3.17 -2.46 -1.05
C PRO A 37 2.88 -1.56 0.15
N VAL A 38 3.38 -1.95 1.33
CA VAL A 38 3.30 -1.19 2.57
C VAL A 38 4.70 -0.86 3.04
N TYR A 39 4.98 0.43 3.18
CA TYR A 39 6.23 0.95 3.73
C TYR A 39 6.07 1.31 5.20
N HIS A 40 7.16 1.22 5.96
CA HIS A 40 7.22 1.63 7.37
C HIS A 40 8.31 2.67 7.61
N SER A 41 8.06 3.57 8.55
CA SER A 41 9.02 4.56 9.06
C SER A 41 8.71 4.92 10.51
N ARG A 42 9.70 5.43 11.23
CA ARG A 42 9.53 6.08 12.55
C ARG A 42 9.85 7.57 12.54
N ASP A 43 10.39 8.08 11.44
CA ASP A 43 10.90 9.46 11.35
C ASP A 43 10.38 10.21 10.11
N LEU A 44 9.49 9.59 9.33
CA LEU A 44 8.93 10.09 8.07
C LEU A 44 9.97 10.36 6.97
N LYS A 45 11.25 10.12 7.24
CA LYS A 45 12.38 10.41 6.36
C LYS A 45 12.90 9.14 5.71
N HIS A 46 13.12 8.10 6.50
CA HIS A 46 13.63 6.82 6.03
C HIS A 46 12.49 5.82 6.02
N TRP A 47 12.21 5.28 4.85
CA TRP A 47 11.14 4.32 4.63
C TRP A 47 11.72 3.02 4.13
N GLN A 48 11.19 1.91 4.64
CA GLN A 48 11.54 0.57 4.19
C GLN A 48 10.27 -0.16 3.77
N LEU A 49 10.34 -0.92 2.67
CA LEU A 49 9.26 -1.82 2.30
C LEU A 49 9.12 -2.87 3.41
N LEU A 50 7.96 -2.88 4.07
CA LEU A 50 7.67 -3.78 5.18
C LEU A 50 7.01 -5.07 4.68
N THR A 51 6.00 -4.93 3.83
CA THR A 51 5.22 -6.07 3.32
C THR A 51 4.40 -5.66 2.10
N HIS A 52 3.62 -6.61 1.57
CA HIS A 52 2.52 -6.39 0.63
C HIS A 52 1.23 -6.90 1.29
N VAL A 53 0.10 -6.20 1.10
CA VAL A 53 -1.19 -6.67 1.67
C VAL A 53 -1.68 -7.91 0.93
N LEU A 54 -1.52 -7.95 -0.39
CA LEU A 54 -1.97 -9.06 -1.23
C LEU A 54 -0.79 -9.98 -1.54
N THR A 55 -0.73 -11.11 -0.84
CA THR A 55 0.34 -12.12 -0.93
C THR A 55 -0.14 -13.47 -1.47
N ASP A 56 -1.45 -13.64 -1.65
CA ASP A 56 -2.08 -14.78 -2.31
C ASP A 56 -2.63 -14.34 -3.68
N ASP A 57 -2.29 -15.08 -4.74
CA ASP A 57 -2.63 -14.76 -6.13
C ASP A 57 -4.02 -15.27 -6.55
N ASN A 58 -4.77 -15.86 -5.61
CA ASN A 58 -6.11 -16.39 -5.87
C ASN A 58 -7.24 -15.38 -5.62
N ASN A 59 -7.02 -14.33 -4.81
CA ASN A 59 -8.03 -13.32 -4.53
C ASN A 59 -7.42 -11.95 -4.16
N PRO A 60 -7.52 -10.92 -5.02
CA PRO A 60 -8.14 -10.93 -6.36
C PRO A 60 -7.23 -11.57 -7.43
N ASP A 61 -7.83 -12.22 -8.44
CA ASP A 61 -7.08 -12.72 -9.61
C ASP A 61 -6.73 -11.56 -10.56
N LEU A 62 -5.45 -11.16 -10.55
CA LEU A 62 -4.93 -10.08 -11.40
C LEU A 62 -4.50 -10.56 -12.78
N LYS A 63 -4.39 -11.87 -13.04
CA LYS A 63 -3.70 -12.45 -14.22
C LYS A 63 -4.35 -12.09 -15.55
N LYS A 64 -5.64 -11.74 -15.54
CA LYS A 64 -6.43 -11.45 -16.75
C LYS A 64 -6.79 -9.98 -16.91
N LEU A 65 -6.31 -9.12 -16.01
CA LEU A 65 -6.65 -7.70 -16.05
C LEU A 65 -5.79 -6.97 -17.08
N PRO A 66 -6.35 -5.98 -17.80
CA PRO A 66 -5.56 -5.14 -18.70
C PRO A 66 -4.47 -4.37 -17.97
N SER A 67 -3.46 -3.89 -18.71
CA SER A 67 -2.45 -3.00 -18.14
C SER A 67 -3.07 -1.74 -17.53
N ALA A 68 -2.50 -1.26 -16.42
CA ALA A 68 -3.00 -0.17 -15.60
C ALA A 68 -4.40 -0.41 -14.97
N LYS A 69 -4.85 -1.66 -14.88
CA LYS A 69 -6.03 -2.09 -14.12
C LYS A 69 -5.58 -2.84 -12.86
N GLY A 70 -6.48 -3.55 -12.18
CA GLY A 70 -6.15 -4.20 -10.91
C GLY A 70 -6.21 -3.24 -9.74
N ILE A 71 -5.19 -3.25 -8.90
CA ILE A 71 -5.21 -2.61 -7.58
C ILE A 71 -4.98 -1.10 -7.69
N TRP A 72 -6.06 -0.34 -7.55
CA TRP A 72 -6.02 1.12 -7.53
C TRP A 72 -5.82 1.68 -6.12
N ALA A 73 -5.83 3.02 -6.00
CA ALA A 73 -5.57 3.78 -4.78
C ALA A 73 -6.11 3.10 -3.50
N PRO A 74 -5.23 2.72 -2.56
CA PRO A 74 -5.66 2.17 -1.29
C PRO A 74 -6.06 3.27 -0.30
N SER A 75 -6.79 2.85 0.73
CA SER A 75 -6.97 3.59 1.98
C SER A 75 -6.56 2.69 3.15
N LEU A 76 -5.46 3.04 3.82
CA LEU A 76 -4.93 2.34 4.99
C LEU A 76 -5.27 3.13 6.26
N THR A 77 -5.84 2.45 7.25
CA THR A 77 -6.10 3.02 8.58
C THR A 77 -5.76 2.04 9.70
N TRP A 78 -5.61 2.56 10.92
CA TRP A 78 -5.37 1.80 12.14
C TRP A 78 -6.53 2.04 13.11
N CYS A 79 -7.13 0.97 13.60
CA CYS A 79 -8.13 1.01 14.67
C CYS A 79 -7.46 0.67 16.00
N GLU A 80 -7.36 1.65 16.90
CA GLU A 80 -6.73 1.47 18.22
C GLU A 80 -7.52 0.50 19.12
N GLU A 81 -8.85 0.53 19.06
CA GLU A 81 -9.72 -0.31 19.89
C GLU A 81 -9.57 -1.80 19.52
N GLU A 82 -9.61 -2.10 18.23
CA GLU A 82 -9.52 -3.48 17.74
C GLU A 82 -8.09 -3.98 17.57
N LYS A 83 -7.11 -3.08 17.63
CA LYS A 83 -5.70 -3.36 17.37
C LYS A 83 -5.48 -3.96 15.98
N LEU A 84 -6.20 -3.45 14.99
CA LEU A 84 -6.16 -3.93 13.61
C LEU A 84 -5.89 -2.81 12.61
N PHE A 85 -5.15 -3.16 11.56
CA PHE A 85 -5.08 -2.35 10.35
C PHE A 85 -6.23 -2.71 9.42
N TYR A 86 -6.79 -1.68 8.80
CA TYR A 86 -7.83 -1.80 7.79
C TYR A 86 -7.31 -1.25 6.48
N VAL A 87 -7.50 -2.00 5.40
CA VAL A 87 -7.13 -1.57 4.05
C VAL A 87 -8.34 -1.71 3.14
N ILE A 88 -8.74 -0.61 2.52
CA ILE A 88 -9.74 -0.57 1.44
C ILE A 88 -9.00 -0.36 0.14
N TYR A 89 -9.34 -1.13 -0.89
CA TYR A 89 -8.78 -0.97 -2.23
C TYR A 89 -9.84 -1.30 -3.28
N GLY A 90 -9.68 -0.73 -4.47
CA GLY A 90 -10.50 -1.07 -5.64
C GLY A 90 -9.77 -2.03 -6.56
N VAL A 91 -10.49 -3.04 -7.06
CA VAL A 91 -10.03 -3.88 -8.18
C VAL A 91 -10.70 -3.38 -9.44
N MET A 92 -9.98 -2.58 -10.22
CA MET A 92 -10.49 -2.08 -11.49
C MET A 92 -10.38 -3.18 -12.55
N ASN A 93 -11.46 -3.45 -13.27
CA ASN A 93 -11.54 -4.50 -14.29
C ASN A 93 -11.98 -3.98 -15.68
N SER A 94 -12.36 -2.70 -15.78
CA SER A 94 -12.71 -2.00 -17.03
C SER A 94 -12.22 -0.56 -17.03
#